data_AF-A0A2T1D253-F1
#
_entry.id   AF-A0A2T1D253-F1
#
_cell.length_a   1.000
_cell.length_b   1.000
_cell.length_c   1.000
_cell.angle_alpha   90.00
_cell.angle_beta   90.00
_cell.angle_gamma   90.00
#
_symmetry.space_group_name_H-M   'P 1'
#
loop_
_entity.id
_entity.type
_entity.pdbx_description
1 polymer ?
#
loop_
_entity_poly.entity_id
_entity_poly.type
_entity_poly.pdbx_seq_one_letter_code
_entity_poly.pdbx_strand_id
1 'polypeptide(L)'
;MSASILQTTPTLETFSQRFEHECIVGSEIDSCLYSAAIEIVEDTGYFEPNEFLGQKVSRQWQTHKPHNYRALAVFLNEDDDPWQAKPEHPRVNHKTGKEQKYESIKGRGARAFTPPVTVGIYRKITERNSIAQEDLWLKLLVEAARQNELDTLLQKWSGSGASQLTIERGAIAGMGFSSSSSKNFIQNQALEKLQKLLQPNTQELHSLQQGNPTQEVLAALCCFVANLPSRTRVPNFWKWLEQRVDIPLILTEGGKKSLCLLSQGYVAIALYGARGGVVENEVIGGEKVRKLKPELIHDLQRFAVPKRSITIALDQDDRIKTIAILNQL
;
A
#
# COMPACT_ATOMS: atom_id res chain seq x y z
N MET A 1 -33.32 -27.68 -29.78
CA MET A 1 -31.88 -27.80 -30.12
C MET A 1 -31.22 -26.50 -29.71
N SER A 2 -30.55 -26.52 -28.56
CA SER A 2 -29.98 -25.32 -27.95
C SER A 2 -28.51 -25.23 -28.34
N ALA A 3 -28.14 -24.20 -29.11
CA ALA A 3 -26.75 -23.95 -29.48
C ALA A 3 -25.99 -23.42 -28.26
N SER A 4 -24.99 -24.19 -27.81
CA SER A 4 -24.05 -23.79 -26.77
C SER A 4 -23.14 -22.68 -27.30
N ILE A 5 -23.24 -21.49 -26.72
CA ILE A 5 -22.30 -20.40 -26.97
C ILE A 5 -20.98 -20.79 -26.28
N LEU A 6 -19.99 -21.18 -27.07
CA LEU A 6 -18.61 -21.32 -26.60
C LEU A 6 -18.09 -19.92 -26.26
N GLN A 7 -18.04 -19.57 -24.98
CA GLN A 7 -17.33 -18.39 -24.52
C GLN A 7 -15.83 -18.65 -24.66
N THR A 8 -15.22 -18.06 -25.69
CA THR A 8 -13.75 -18.01 -25.82
C THR A 8 -13.20 -17.11 -24.71
N THR A 9 -12.45 -17.68 -23.77
CA THR A 9 -11.72 -16.93 -22.76
C THR A 9 -10.66 -16.07 -23.48
N PRO A 10 -10.60 -14.74 -23.24
CA PRO A 10 -9.57 -13.91 -23.88
C PRO A 10 -8.17 -14.36 -23.42
N THR A 11 -7.26 -14.52 -24.36
CA THR A 11 -5.84 -14.81 -24.09
C THR A 11 -5.17 -13.58 -23.46
N LEU A 12 -4.55 -13.75 -22.29
CA LEU A 12 -3.79 -12.69 -21.60
C LEU A 12 -2.40 -12.55 -22.23
N GLU A 13 -2.24 -11.58 -23.12
CA GLU A 13 -1.06 -11.45 -24.00
C GLU A 13 0.13 -10.77 -23.32
N THR A 14 -0.09 -9.78 -22.46
CA THR A 14 1.02 -9.01 -21.84
C THR A 14 1.35 -9.48 -20.42
N PHE A 15 2.57 -9.23 -19.97
CA PHE A 15 2.98 -9.50 -18.59
C PHE A 15 2.10 -8.77 -17.58
N SER A 16 1.79 -7.49 -17.85
CA SER A 16 0.90 -6.67 -17.01
C SER A 16 -0.47 -7.34 -16.84
N GLN A 17 -1.11 -7.75 -17.94
CA GLN A 17 -2.41 -8.43 -17.91
C GLN A 17 -2.38 -9.76 -17.15
N ARG A 18 -1.33 -10.57 -17.37
CA ARG A 18 -1.16 -11.85 -16.66
C ARG A 18 -0.96 -11.63 -15.16
N PHE A 19 -0.13 -10.66 -14.78
CA PHE A 19 0.17 -10.40 -13.37
C PHE A 19 -1.02 -9.76 -12.64
N GLU A 20 -1.73 -8.84 -13.29
CA GLU A 20 -2.97 -8.28 -12.78
C GLU A 20 -4.01 -9.38 -12.55
N HIS A 21 -4.22 -10.26 -13.53
CA HIS A 21 -5.14 -11.39 -13.39
C HIS A 21 -4.72 -12.33 -12.25
N GLU A 22 -3.43 -12.66 -12.13
CA GLU A 22 -2.88 -13.45 -11.02
C GLU A 22 -3.16 -12.80 -9.65
N CYS A 23 -3.12 -11.47 -9.57
CA CYS A 23 -3.35 -10.74 -8.34
C CYS A 23 -4.86 -10.61 -8.03
N ILE A 24 -5.65 -10.10 -8.96
CA ILE A 24 -7.06 -9.78 -8.74
C ILE A 24 -7.91 -11.04 -8.71
N VAL A 25 -7.75 -11.93 -9.70
CA VAL A 25 -8.54 -13.17 -9.78
C VAL A 25 -7.88 -14.28 -8.99
N GLY A 26 -6.57 -14.47 -9.16
CA GLY A 26 -5.85 -15.59 -8.54
C GLY A 26 -5.56 -15.41 -7.04
N SER A 27 -5.51 -14.17 -6.55
CA SER A 27 -5.19 -13.87 -5.14
C SER A 27 -6.27 -13.01 -4.47
N GLU A 28 -7.40 -12.78 -5.14
CA GLU A 28 -8.53 -11.97 -4.65
C GLU A 28 -8.12 -10.57 -4.16
N ILE A 29 -7.14 -9.96 -4.81
CA ILE A 29 -6.72 -8.60 -4.49
C ILE A 29 -7.72 -7.61 -5.08
N ASP A 30 -8.20 -6.68 -4.27
CA ASP A 30 -9.08 -5.59 -4.68
C ASP A 30 -8.42 -4.77 -5.81
N SER A 31 -9.14 -4.55 -6.91
CA SER A 31 -8.57 -3.91 -8.10
C SER A 31 -8.05 -2.50 -7.84
N CYS A 32 -8.74 -1.72 -7.00
CA CYS A 32 -8.28 -0.38 -6.63
C CYS A 32 -7.01 -0.44 -5.78
N LEU A 33 -6.91 -1.43 -4.88
CA LEU A 33 -5.69 -1.66 -4.10
C LEU A 33 -4.53 -2.11 -4.97
N TYR A 34 -4.78 -3.02 -5.93
CA TYR A 34 -3.77 -3.45 -6.90
C TYR A 34 -3.21 -2.25 -7.67
N SER A 35 -4.07 -1.44 -8.29
CA SER A 35 -3.64 -0.25 -9.04
C SER A 35 -2.91 0.78 -8.16
N ALA A 36 -3.25 0.86 -6.87
CA ALA A 36 -2.57 1.76 -5.95
C ALA A 36 -1.19 1.25 -5.54
N ALA A 37 -1.03 -0.06 -5.34
CA ALA A 37 0.17 -0.65 -4.74
C ALA A 37 1.14 -1.28 -5.74
N ILE A 38 0.74 -1.48 -7.01
CA ILE A 38 1.56 -2.12 -8.04
C ILE A 38 1.86 -1.16 -9.20
N GLU A 39 3.13 -1.04 -9.54
CA GLU A 39 3.61 -0.34 -10.74
C GLU A 39 4.27 -1.31 -11.72
N ILE A 40 3.94 -1.21 -13.00
CA ILE A 40 4.59 -1.97 -14.06
C ILE A 40 5.72 -1.13 -14.65
N VAL A 41 6.95 -1.67 -14.61
CA VAL A 41 8.13 -1.07 -15.23
C VAL A 41 8.56 -1.96 -16.38
N GLU A 42 8.33 -1.52 -17.61
CA GLU A 42 8.76 -2.22 -18.82
C GLU A 42 10.18 -1.81 -19.22
N ASP A 43 10.95 -2.74 -19.77
CA ASP A 43 12.26 -2.46 -20.38
C ASP A 43 12.03 -1.81 -21.75
N THR A 44 12.28 -0.51 -21.87
CA THR A 44 12.15 0.21 -23.15
C THR A 44 13.44 0.15 -23.98
N GLY A 45 14.41 -0.64 -23.53
CA GLY A 45 15.73 -0.79 -24.13
C GLY A 45 16.83 -0.05 -23.38
N TYR A 46 16.51 0.64 -22.28
CA TYR A 46 17.45 1.36 -21.43
C TYR A 46 17.65 0.74 -20.04
N PHE A 47 17.20 -0.51 -19.85
CA PHE A 47 17.38 -1.28 -18.61
C PHE A 47 16.69 -0.67 -17.39
N GLU A 48 15.54 -0.05 -17.60
CA GLU A 48 14.70 0.53 -16.54
C GLU A 48 14.45 -0.47 -15.40
N PRO A 49 14.16 -1.76 -15.65
CA PRO A 49 14.10 -2.77 -14.59
C PRO A 49 15.34 -2.84 -13.71
N ASN A 50 16.54 -2.81 -14.30
CA ASN A 50 17.79 -2.94 -13.55
C ASN A 50 18.08 -1.67 -12.75
N GLU A 51 17.89 -0.49 -13.35
CA GLU A 51 18.00 0.81 -12.67
C GLU A 51 17.04 0.88 -11.49
N PHE A 52 15.79 0.46 -11.71
CA PHE A 52 14.75 0.42 -10.69
C PHE A 52 15.11 -0.48 -9.50
N LEU A 53 15.70 -1.64 -9.77
CA LEU A 53 16.21 -2.55 -8.73
C LEU A 53 17.49 -2.04 -8.02
N GLY A 54 17.97 -0.85 -8.35
CA GLY A 54 19.22 -0.29 -7.81
C GLY A 54 20.48 -1.05 -8.29
N GLN A 55 20.38 -1.75 -9.42
CA GLN A 55 21.51 -2.45 -10.01
C GLN A 55 22.36 -1.47 -10.81
N LYS A 56 23.68 -1.58 -10.70
CA LYS A 56 24.59 -0.77 -11.51
C LYS A 56 24.45 -1.18 -12.97
N VAL A 57 23.99 -0.26 -13.81
CA VAL A 57 23.98 -0.39 -15.26
C VAL A 57 25.01 0.58 -15.84
N SER A 58 25.70 0.17 -16.89
CA SER A 58 26.56 1.03 -17.69
C SER A 58 25.92 1.17 -19.06
N ARG A 59 25.75 2.41 -19.51
CA ARG A 59 25.21 2.73 -20.84
C ARG A 59 26.30 2.71 -21.92
N GLN A 60 27.55 2.45 -21.54
CA GLN A 60 28.65 2.27 -22.48
C GLN A 60 28.58 0.88 -23.11
N TRP A 61 28.75 0.83 -24.43
CA TRP A 61 28.59 -0.34 -25.31
C TRP A 61 29.36 -1.61 -24.90
N GLN A 62 30.33 -1.52 -24.00
CA GLN A 62 31.28 -2.59 -23.69
C GLN A 62 31.01 -3.38 -22.40
N THR A 63 29.85 -3.21 -21.73
CA THR A 63 29.61 -3.85 -20.42
C THR A 63 28.44 -4.84 -20.40
N HIS A 64 28.66 -5.97 -19.74
CA HIS A 64 27.70 -7.04 -19.50
C HIS A 64 26.40 -6.49 -18.87
N LYS A 65 25.27 -6.67 -19.55
CA LYS A 65 23.94 -6.47 -18.99
C LYS A 65 23.77 -7.40 -17.77
N PRO A 66 23.29 -6.92 -16.60
CA PRO A 66 23.20 -7.79 -15.41
C PRO A 66 22.21 -8.94 -15.61
N HIS A 67 21.02 -8.66 -16.15
CA HIS A 67 19.99 -9.62 -16.53
C HIS A 67 18.89 -8.92 -17.35
N ASN A 68 18.25 -9.63 -18.27
CA ASN A 68 17.09 -9.12 -19.01
C ASN A 68 15.79 -9.56 -18.32
N TYR A 69 15.17 -8.66 -17.56
CA TYR A 69 13.91 -8.93 -16.86
C TYR A 69 12.65 -8.75 -17.73
N ARG A 70 12.77 -8.07 -18.89
CA ARG A 70 11.69 -7.55 -19.76
C ARG A 70 10.70 -6.58 -19.10
N ALA A 71 10.11 -6.95 -17.98
CA ALA A 71 9.24 -6.09 -17.19
C ALA A 71 9.31 -6.47 -15.72
N LEU A 72 8.97 -5.52 -14.85
CA LEU A 72 8.80 -5.72 -13.42
C LEU A 72 7.39 -5.31 -13.01
N ALA A 73 6.77 -6.10 -12.16
CA ALA A 73 5.65 -5.64 -11.34
C ALA A 73 6.19 -5.31 -9.95
N VAL A 74 6.22 -4.03 -9.63
CA VAL A 74 6.82 -3.46 -8.45
C VAL A 74 5.76 -3.24 -7.39
N PHE A 75 6.03 -3.71 -6.17
CA PHE A 75 5.25 -3.44 -4.98
C PHE A 75 5.73 -2.12 -4.35
N LEU A 76 4.83 -1.14 -4.26
CA LEU A 76 5.09 0.19 -3.72
C LEU A 76 4.54 0.33 -2.31
N ASN A 77 5.33 0.95 -1.43
CA ASN A 77 4.87 1.41 -0.13
C ASN A 77 3.96 2.64 -0.25
N GLU A 78 3.34 3.04 0.87
CA GLU A 78 2.44 4.21 0.95
C GLU A 78 3.08 5.53 0.47
N ASP A 79 4.41 5.61 0.55
CA ASP A 79 5.26 6.73 0.16
C ASP A 79 5.80 6.61 -1.29
N ASP A 80 5.24 5.66 -2.07
CA ASP A 80 5.68 5.28 -3.41
C ASP A 80 7.13 4.74 -3.46
N ASP A 81 7.71 4.41 -2.30
CA ASP A 81 9.01 3.76 -2.23
C ASP A 81 8.90 2.29 -2.66
N PRO A 82 9.70 1.84 -3.64
CA PRO A 82 9.64 0.44 -4.06
C PRO A 82 10.18 -0.50 -2.99
N TRP A 83 9.43 -1.57 -2.76
CA TRP A 83 9.76 -2.58 -1.76
C TRP A 83 10.34 -3.86 -2.37
N GLN A 84 9.61 -4.49 -3.29
CA GLN A 84 10.01 -5.74 -3.95
C GLN A 84 9.43 -5.76 -5.37
N ALA A 85 10.02 -6.50 -6.29
CA ALA A 85 9.50 -6.64 -7.64
C ALA A 85 9.40 -8.10 -8.10
N LYS A 86 8.35 -8.40 -8.87
CA LYS A 86 8.24 -9.66 -9.61
C LYS A 86 8.63 -9.41 -11.07
N PRO A 87 9.70 -10.03 -11.59
CA PRO A 87 10.06 -9.90 -13.00
C PRO A 87 9.20 -10.79 -13.91
N GLU A 88 9.06 -10.39 -15.17
CA GLU A 88 8.54 -11.27 -16.23
C GLU A 88 9.52 -12.44 -16.47
N HIS A 89 10.81 -12.12 -16.57
CA HIS A 89 11.88 -13.12 -16.72
C HIS A 89 12.71 -13.20 -15.43
N PRO A 90 12.41 -14.14 -14.51
CA PRO A 90 13.17 -14.31 -13.27
C PRO A 90 14.59 -14.80 -13.53
N ARG A 91 15.51 -14.40 -12.65
CA ARG A 91 16.86 -14.95 -12.65
C ARG A 91 16.85 -16.38 -12.11
N VAL A 92 17.77 -17.21 -12.59
CA VAL A 92 18.00 -18.54 -12.02
C VAL A 92 19.18 -18.46 -11.06
N ASN A 93 18.98 -18.94 -9.84
CA ASN A 93 20.07 -19.03 -8.88
C ASN A 93 21.03 -20.16 -9.28
N HIS A 94 22.23 -19.81 -9.73
CA HIS A 94 23.24 -20.76 -10.22
C HIS A 94 23.63 -21.86 -9.22
N LYS A 95 23.47 -21.64 -7.91
CA LYS A 95 23.81 -22.64 -6.88
C LYS A 95 22.70 -23.67 -6.66
N THR A 96 21.44 -23.27 -6.84
CA THR A 96 20.28 -24.11 -6.49
C THR A 96 19.47 -24.53 -7.71
N GLY A 97 19.72 -23.93 -8.88
CA GLY A 97 18.91 -24.11 -10.09
C GLY A 97 17.50 -23.53 -9.99
N LYS A 98 17.13 -22.91 -8.86
CA LYS A 98 15.78 -22.39 -8.63
C LYS A 98 15.62 -20.98 -9.20
N GLU A 99 14.46 -20.72 -9.75
CA GLU A 99 14.07 -19.37 -10.16
C GLU A 99 13.91 -18.47 -8.94
N GLN A 100 14.54 -17.30 -9.01
CA GLN A 100 14.34 -16.21 -8.08
C GLN A 100 13.08 -15.45 -8.52
N LYS A 101 11.93 -15.87 -7.96
CA LYS A 101 10.61 -15.34 -8.29
C LYS A 101 10.44 -13.85 -7.98
N TYR A 102 11.17 -13.32 -7.00
CA TYR A 102 11.09 -11.92 -6.58
C TYR A 102 12.48 -11.31 -6.37
N GLU A 103 12.63 -10.04 -6.75
CA GLU A 103 13.84 -9.25 -6.60
C GLU A 103 13.67 -8.19 -5.51
N SER A 104 14.67 -8.08 -4.63
CA SER A 104 14.75 -7.01 -3.63
C SER A 104 15.43 -5.78 -4.22
N ILE A 105 15.00 -4.58 -3.83
CA ILE A 105 15.67 -3.33 -4.23
C ILE A 105 17.01 -3.20 -3.52
N LYS A 106 18.09 -3.00 -4.28
CA LYS A 106 19.44 -2.86 -3.72
C LYS A 106 19.59 -1.51 -3.02
N GLY A 107 20.31 -1.51 -1.89
CA GLY A 107 20.70 -0.29 -1.18
C GLY A 107 19.64 0.32 -0.26
N ARG A 108 18.42 -0.24 -0.18
CA ARG A 108 17.32 0.30 0.66
C ARG A 108 17.21 -0.30 2.06
N GLY A 109 18.14 -1.17 2.46
CA GLY A 109 18.14 -1.80 3.78
C GLY A 109 16.97 -2.77 4.00
N ALA A 110 16.69 -3.11 5.26
CA ALA A 110 15.54 -3.93 5.63
C ALA A 110 14.32 -3.03 5.85
N ARG A 111 13.30 -3.20 5.00
CA ARG A 111 12.02 -2.48 5.03
C ARG A 111 10.87 -3.47 5.12
N ALA A 112 9.80 -3.08 5.82
CA ALA A 112 8.53 -3.78 5.76
C ALA A 112 7.71 -3.25 4.58
N PHE A 113 6.79 -4.07 4.08
CA PHE A 113 5.81 -3.63 3.10
C PHE A 113 4.59 -3.03 3.80
N THR A 114 4.47 -1.72 3.72
CA THR A 114 3.32 -0.94 4.17
C THR A 114 2.67 -0.31 2.93
N PRO A 115 1.83 -1.06 2.18
CA PRO A 115 1.25 -0.59 0.93
C PRO A 115 0.36 0.63 1.12
N PRO A 116 0.11 1.42 0.06
CA PRO A 116 -0.96 2.42 0.10
C PRO A 116 -2.30 1.73 0.36
N VAL A 117 -3.15 2.39 1.14
CA VAL A 117 -4.52 1.93 1.42
C VAL A 117 -5.50 2.82 0.69
N THR A 118 -6.48 2.24 0.01
CA THR A 118 -7.54 3.02 -0.66
C THR A 118 -8.75 3.19 0.24
N VAL A 119 -9.62 4.17 -0.06
CA VAL A 119 -10.86 4.42 0.71
C VAL A 119 -11.74 3.17 0.76
N GLY A 120 -11.82 2.41 -0.34
CA GLY A 120 -12.56 1.14 -0.37
C GLY A 120 -12.03 0.13 0.64
N ILE A 121 -10.70 -0.01 0.73
CA ILE A 121 -10.05 -0.89 1.71
C ILE A 121 -10.20 -0.38 3.13
N TYR A 122 -9.99 0.92 3.34
CA TYR A 122 -10.16 1.54 4.66
C TYR A 122 -11.57 1.30 5.20
N ARG A 123 -12.62 1.42 4.38
CA ARG A 123 -14.00 1.13 4.80
C ARG A 123 -14.16 -0.30 5.30
N LYS A 124 -13.63 -1.28 4.56
CA LYS A 124 -13.62 -2.69 4.97
C LYS A 124 -12.91 -2.87 6.32
N ILE A 125 -11.77 -2.20 6.52
CA ILE A 125 -11.02 -2.24 7.78
C ILE A 125 -11.84 -1.63 8.92
N THR A 126 -12.43 -0.45 8.73
CA THR A 126 -13.22 0.21 9.78
C THR A 126 -14.49 -0.56 10.12
N GLU A 127 -15.19 -1.10 9.12
CA GLU A 127 -16.38 -1.93 9.32
C GLU A 127 -16.04 -3.18 10.12
N ARG A 128 -14.96 -3.88 9.75
CA ARG A 128 -14.48 -5.07 10.44
C ARG A 128 -14.15 -4.82 11.91
N ASN A 129 -13.63 -3.64 12.22
CA ASN A 129 -13.20 -3.27 13.57
C ASN A 129 -14.22 -2.39 14.31
N SER A 130 -15.44 -2.20 13.78
CA SER A 130 -16.49 -1.34 14.36
C SER A 130 -16.02 0.10 14.64
N ILE A 131 -15.28 0.67 13.70
CA ILE A 131 -14.73 2.04 13.77
C ILE A 131 -15.56 2.96 12.86
N ALA A 132 -15.80 4.19 13.30
CA ALA A 132 -16.44 5.21 12.48
C ALA A 132 -15.59 5.52 11.24
N GLN A 133 -16.21 5.61 10.06
CA GLN A 133 -15.46 5.82 8.81
C GLN A 133 -14.71 7.15 8.83
N GLU A 134 -15.28 8.19 9.43
CA GLU A 134 -14.70 9.52 9.56
C GLU A 134 -13.53 9.62 10.57
N ASP A 135 -13.22 8.59 11.37
CA ASP A 135 -12.24 8.66 12.47
C ASP A 135 -10.87 9.21 12.02
N LEU A 136 -10.31 8.65 10.95
CA LEU A 136 -9.03 9.10 10.41
C LEU A 136 -9.11 10.54 9.91
N TRP A 137 -10.14 10.88 9.13
CA TRP A 137 -10.28 12.22 8.58
C TRP A 137 -10.52 13.26 9.67
N LEU A 138 -11.24 12.91 10.73
CA LEU A 138 -11.45 13.79 11.87
C LEU A 138 -10.12 14.08 12.57
N LYS A 139 -9.28 13.06 12.79
CA LYS A 139 -7.94 13.25 13.37
C LYS A 139 -7.07 14.15 12.50
N LEU A 140 -7.09 13.98 11.18
CA LEU A 140 -6.38 14.87 10.26
C LEU A 140 -6.89 16.30 10.34
N LEU A 141 -8.21 16.47 10.38
CA LEU A 141 -8.86 17.78 10.44
C LEU A 141 -8.54 18.51 11.74
N VAL A 142 -8.59 17.81 12.88
CA VAL A 142 -8.22 18.34 14.20
C VAL A 142 -6.75 18.74 14.24
N GLU A 143 -5.85 17.90 13.72
CA GLU A 143 -4.42 18.21 13.71
C GLU A 143 -4.11 19.43 12.84
N ALA A 144 -4.67 19.48 11.63
CA ALA A 144 -4.51 20.64 10.74
C ALA A 144 -5.09 21.93 11.35
N ALA A 145 -6.23 21.84 12.06
CA ALA A 145 -6.79 22.98 12.77
C ALA A 145 -5.88 23.50 13.89
N ARG A 146 -5.18 22.61 14.61
CA ARG A 146 -4.22 22.97 15.66
C ARG A 146 -2.92 23.55 15.11
N GLN A 147 -2.48 23.05 13.97
CA GLN A 147 -1.26 23.52 13.29
C GLN A 147 -1.49 24.73 12.38
N ASN A 148 -2.74 25.21 12.28
CA ASN A 148 -3.13 26.29 11.37
C ASN A 148 -2.87 25.96 9.89
N GLU A 149 -3.03 24.69 9.52
CA GLU A 149 -2.84 24.14 8.16
C GLU A 149 -4.16 23.71 7.50
N LEU A 150 -5.30 24.14 8.05
CA LEU A 150 -6.63 23.70 7.61
C LEU A 150 -6.88 23.99 6.13
N ASP A 151 -6.54 25.19 5.66
CA ASP A 151 -6.72 25.59 4.26
C ASP A 151 -5.91 24.68 3.32
N THR A 152 -4.67 24.36 3.68
CA THR A 152 -3.82 23.44 2.92
C THR A 152 -4.42 22.04 2.87
N LEU A 153 -4.96 21.54 3.98
CA LEU A 153 -5.62 20.24 4.03
C LEU A 153 -6.89 20.22 3.14
N LEU A 154 -7.75 21.22 3.27
CA LEU A 154 -9.01 21.29 2.52
C LEU A 154 -8.78 21.51 1.01
N GLN A 155 -7.74 22.25 0.62
CA GLN A 155 -7.32 22.36 -0.79
C GLN A 155 -6.79 21.05 -1.36
N LYS A 156 -6.09 20.24 -0.56
CA LYS A 156 -5.71 18.88 -0.96
C LYS A 156 -6.95 18.02 -1.18
N TRP A 157 -7.96 18.16 -0.34
CA TRP A 157 -9.21 17.41 -0.43
C TRP A 157 -10.12 17.83 -1.60
N SER A 158 -10.04 19.09 -2.04
CA SER A 158 -10.82 19.60 -3.18
C SER A 158 -10.30 19.14 -4.54
N GLY A 159 -9.13 18.50 -4.59
CA GLY A 159 -8.47 18.13 -5.84
C GLY A 159 -7.83 19.33 -6.58
N SER A 160 -7.86 20.55 -6.01
CA SER A 160 -7.16 21.71 -6.58
C SER A 160 -5.63 21.62 -6.43
N GLY A 161 -5.14 20.62 -5.69
CA GLY A 161 -3.75 20.16 -5.64
C GLY A 161 -3.56 18.73 -6.16
N ALA A 162 -4.41 18.27 -7.10
CA ALA A 162 -4.41 16.90 -7.65
C ALA A 162 -3.19 16.53 -8.52
N SER A 163 -2.03 17.12 -8.25
CA SER A 163 -0.72 16.59 -8.62
C SER A 163 -0.08 15.80 -7.46
N GLN A 164 -0.67 15.79 -6.26
CA GLN A 164 -0.17 15.04 -5.08
C GLN A 164 -1.14 14.01 -4.50
N LEU A 165 -2.37 13.92 -5.02
CA LEU A 165 -3.24 12.75 -4.91
C LEU A 165 -3.29 12.10 -6.30
N THR A 166 -2.14 11.61 -6.76
CA THR A 166 -1.82 11.29 -8.16
C THR A 166 -2.88 10.40 -8.80
N ILE A 167 -3.76 11.01 -9.59
CA ILE A 167 -4.39 10.39 -10.75
C ILE A 167 -3.53 10.84 -11.93
N GLU A 168 -2.62 9.97 -12.37
CA GLU A 168 -2.22 9.81 -13.78
C GLU A 168 -1.06 8.80 -13.85
N ARG A 169 -1.38 7.50 -13.82
CA ARG A 169 -0.62 6.48 -14.55
C ARG A 169 -1.58 5.37 -15.00
N GLY A 170 -1.73 5.21 -16.32
CA GLY A 170 -2.39 4.07 -16.96
C GLY A 170 -3.91 4.11 -17.01
N ALA A 171 -4.47 4.84 -17.98
CA ALA A 171 -5.86 4.62 -18.40
C ALA A 171 -5.98 3.23 -19.06
N ILE A 172 -6.80 2.34 -18.49
CA ILE A 172 -7.43 1.26 -19.27
C ILE A 172 -8.91 1.63 -19.36
N ALA A 173 -9.30 2.04 -20.56
CA ALA A 173 -10.67 2.33 -20.92
C ALA A 173 -11.49 1.04 -20.89
N GLY A 174 -12.60 1.05 -20.15
CA GLY A 174 -13.61 0.01 -20.23
C GLY A 174 -14.53 -0.03 -19.03
N MET A 175 -15.83 0.17 -19.30
CA MET A 175 -17.01 -0.09 -18.45
C MET A 175 -17.60 1.10 -17.66
N GLY A 176 -18.69 1.63 -18.24
CA GLY A 176 -19.91 2.11 -17.56
C GLY A 176 -19.77 3.15 -16.44
N PHE A 177 -19.64 4.44 -16.78
CA PHE A 177 -19.83 5.55 -15.83
C PHE A 177 -21.20 6.21 -16.04
N SER A 178 -22.14 5.94 -15.13
CA SER A 178 -23.35 6.76 -14.97
C SER A 178 -23.63 7.21 -13.53
N SER A 179 -22.84 6.75 -12.53
CA SER A 179 -23.05 7.07 -11.10
C SER A 179 -22.02 8.03 -10.48
N SER A 180 -20.95 8.39 -11.19
CA SER A 180 -19.85 9.21 -10.65
C SER A 180 -20.20 10.69 -10.49
N SER A 181 -21.02 11.26 -11.39
CA SER A 181 -21.33 12.69 -11.37
C SER A 181 -22.11 13.13 -10.12
N SER A 182 -23.06 12.32 -9.64
CA SER A 182 -23.82 12.64 -8.42
C SER A 182 -22.98 12.53 -7.14
N LYS A 183 -22.11 11.52 -7.02
CA LYS A 183 -21.23 11.38 -5.84
C LYS A 183 -20.21 12.51 -5.75
N ASN A 184 -19.62 12.90 -6.88
CA ASN A 184 -18.70 14.03 -6.94
C ASN A 184 -19.39 15.34 -6.55
N PHE A 185 -20.64 15.54 -7.00
CA PHE A 185 -21.42 16.72 -6.61
C PHE A 185 -21.66 16.78 -5.10
N ILE A 186 -22.11 15.67 -4.48
CA ILE A 186 -22.37 15.62 -3.03
C ILE A 186 -21.06 15.79 -2.24
N GLN A 187 -19.97 15.14 -2.68
CA GLN A 187 -18.65 15.29 -2.08
C GLN A 187 -18.21 16.76 -2.06
N ASN A 188 -18.33 17.46 -3.20
CA ASN A 188 -17.95 18.86 -3.31
C ASN A 188 -18.83 19.75 -2.42
N GLN A 189 -20.14 19.51 -2.39
CA GLN A 189 -21.06 20.25 -1.52
C GLN A 189 -20.73 20.06 -0.02
N ALA A 190 -20.37 18.84 0.38
CA ALA A 190 -19.95 18.54 1.75
C ALA A 190 -18.64 19.25 2.10
N LEU A 191 -17.68 19.29 1.16
CA LEU A 191 -16.42 19.98 1.34
C LEU A 191 -16.59 21.50 1.44
N GLU A 192 -17.43 22.10 0.59
CA GLU A 192 -17.79 23.53 0.69
C GLU A 192 -18.46 23.85 2.03
N LYS A 193 -19.30 22.93 2.54
CA LYS A 193 -19.92 23.08 3.86
C LYS A 193 -18.86 23.07 4.96
N LEU A 194 -17.90 22.14 4.91
CA LEU A 194 -16.78 22.12 5.86
C LEU A 194 -15.97 23.43 5.82
N GLN A 195 -15.64 23.93 4.63
CA GLN A 195 -14.93 25.20 4.46
C GLN A 195 -15.68 26.39 5.06
N LYS A 196 -17.02 26.43 4.92
CA LYS A 196 -17.86 27.48 5.52
C LYS A 196 -17.93 27.40 7.04
N LEU A 197 -18.07 26.18 7.59
CA LEU A 197 -18.14 25.98 9.05
C LEU A 197 -16.80 26.31 9.73
N LEU A 198 -15.68 26.01 9.07
CA LEU A 198 -14.34 26.12 9.65
C LEU A 198 -13.63 27.43 9.27
N GLN A 199 -14.40 28.50 9.00
CA GLN A 199 -13.83 29.82 8.78
C GLN A 199 -13.13 30.36 10.04
N PRO A 200 -12.17 31.29 9.90
CA PRO A 200 -11.55 31.93 11.04
C PRO A 200 -12.59 32.56 11.99
N ASN A 201 -12.34 32.46 13.29
CA ASN A 201 -13.18 33.00 14.37
C ASN A 201 -14.58 32.37 14.52
N THR A 202 -14.85 31.21 13.91
CA THR A 202 -16.09 30.47 14.18
C THR A 202 -16.01 29.65 15.45
N GLN A 203 -17.17 29.41 16.09
CA GLN A 203 -17.26 28.54 17.27
C GLN A 203 -16.89 27.10 16.90
N GLU A 204 -17.23 26.66 15.70
CA GLU A 204 -16.94 25.35 15.14
C GLU A 204 -15.44 25.10 15.05
N LEU A 205 -14.67 26.07 14.52
CA LEU A 205 -13.21 25.95 14.44
C LEU A 205 -12.58 25.87 15.83
N HIS A 206 -13.00 26.73 16.75
CA HIS A 206 -12.50 26.70 18.13
C HIS A 206 -12.81 25.36 18.83
N SER A 207 -14.02 24.82 18.64
CA SER A 207 -14.43 23.53 19.22
C SER A 207 -13.64 22.38 18.60
N LEU A 208 -13.40 22.41 17.28
CA LEU A 208 -12.57 21.45 16.57
C LEU A 208 -11.11 21.45 17.07
N GLN A 209 -10.51 22.62 17.29
CA GLN A 209 -9.13 22.75 17.81
C GLN A 209 -8.98 22.10 19.19
N GLN A 210 -10.03 22.18 20.02
CA GLN A 210 -10.11 21.51 21.31
C GLN A 210 -10.34 19.99 21.21
N GLY A 211 -10.56 19.46 19.99
CA GLY A 211 -10.87 18.04 19.77
C GLY A 211 -12.33 17.68 19.98
N ASN A 212 -13.22 18.67 20.10
CA ASN A 212 -14.65 18.50 20.35
C ASN A 212 -15.45 19.07 19.15
N PRO A 213 -15.45 18.40 17.99
CA PRO A 213 -16.14 18.90 16.80
C PRO A 213 -17.66 19.04 17.06
N THR A 214 -18.28 20.07 16.49
CA THR A 214 -19.74 20.22 16.54
C THR A 214 -20.43 19.16 15.67
N GLN A 215 -21.73 18.95 15.89
CA GLN A 215 -22.52 17.99 15.10
C GLN A 215 -22.58 18.37 13.63
N GLU A 216 -22.55 19.66 13.31
CA GLU A 216 -22.54 20.18 11.94
C GLU A 216 -21.24 19.83 11.21
N VAL A 217 -20.10 19.95 11.90
CA VAL A 217 -18.78 19.57 11.38
C VAL A 217 -18.73 18.05 11.17
N LEU A 218 -19.16 17.27 12.16
CA LEU A 218 -19.22 15.81 12.04
C LEU A 218 -20.12 15.39 10.87
N ALA A 219 -21.33 15.91 10.77
CA ALA A 219 -22.25 15.57 9.70
C ALA A 219 -21.70 15.94 8.31
N ALA A 220 -21.06 17.10 8.17
CA ALA A 220 -20.41 17.50 6.92
C ALA A 220 -19.21 16.57 6.58
N LEU A 221 -18.42 16.20 7.59
CA LEU A 221 -17.29 15.29 7.42
C LEU A 221 -17.73 13.87 7.04
N CYS A 222 -18.72 13.31 7.74
CA CYS A 222 -19.30 12.00 7.40
C CYS A 222 -19.82 11.99 5.96
N CYS A 223 -20.52 13.06 5.55
CA CYS A 223 -21.02 13.20 4.18
C CYS A 223 -19.87 13.24 3.16
N PHE A 224 -18.82 14.00 3.43
CA PHE A 224 -17.62 14.05 2.59
C PHE A 224 -16.97 12.66 2.44
N VAL A 225 -16.68 12.00 3.57
CA VAL A 225 -16.00 10.69 3.60
C VAL A 225 -16.84 9.59 2.92
N ALA A 226 -18.15 9.58 3.12
CA ALA A 226 -19.06 8.61 2.49
C ALA A 226 -19.07 8.73 0.96
N ASN A 227 -18.78 9.92 0.41
CA ASN A 227 -18.81 10.18 -1.02
C ASN A 227 -17.42 10.14 -1.69
N LEU A 228 -16.35 9.89 -0.93
CA LEU A 228 -15.03 9.66 -1.51
C LEU A 228 -15.02 8.45 -2.48
N PRO A 229 -14.37 8.56 -3.66
CA PRO A 229 -14.18 7.43 -4.55
C PRO A 229 -13.39 6.30 -3.89
N SER A 230 -13.80 5.04 -4.08
CA SER A 230 -13.14 3.88 -3.46
C SER A 230 -11.66 3.77 -3.81
N ARG A 231 -11.24 4.25 -4.98
CA ARG A 231 -9.85 4.22 -5.45
C ARG A 231 -8.93 5.26 -4.80
N THR A 232 -9.49 6.27 -4.14
CA THR A 232 -8.72 7.35 -3.53
C THR A 232 -7.79 6.78 -2.46
N ARG A 233 -6.49 7.11 -2.50
CA ARG A 233 -5.55 6.72 -1.44
C ARG A 233 -5.87 7.46 -0.15
N VAL A 234 -5.83 6.74 0.96
CA VAL A 234 -6.03 7.26 2.31
C VAL A 234 -4.69 7.81 2.81
N PRO A 235 -4.60 9.12 3.09
CA PRO A 235 -3.34 9.72 3.52
C PRO A 235 -2.99 9.27 4.94
N ASN A 236 -1.70 9.01 5.18
CA ASN A 236 -1.14 8.69 6.49
C ASN A 236 -1.84 7.52 7.22
N PHE A 237 -2.34 6.53 6.46
CA PHE A 237 -3.06 5.39 7.02
C PHE A 237 -2.24 4.66 8.09
N TRP A 238 -0.97 4.36 7.80
CA TRP A 238 -0.12 3.62 8.73
C TRP A 238 0.22 4.41 9.99
N LYS A 239 0.34 5.75 9.88
CA LYS A 239 0.49 6.64 11.04
C LYS A 239 -0.79 6.70 11.89
N TRP A 240 -1.96 6.70 11.25
CA TRP A 240 -3.25 6.58 11.97
C TRP A 240 -3.34 5.25 12.70
N LEU A 241 -2.93 4.16 12.05
CA LEU A 241 -2.91 2.83 12.62
C LEU A 241 -2.03 2.76 13.87
N GLU A 242 -0.88 3.45 13.92
CA GLU A 242 -0.02 3.49 15.11
C GLU A 242 -0.82 3.82 16.38
N GLN A 243 -1.77 4.76 16.28
CA GLN A 243 -2.64 5.20 17.38
C GLN A 243 -3.83 4.26 17.67
N ARG A 244 -4.12 3.30 16.79
CA ARG A 244 -5.21 2.33 16.92
C ARG A 244 -4.67 0.99 17.39
N VAL A 245 -4.36 0.88 18.68
CA VAL A 245 -3.86 -0.38 19.29
C VAL A 245 -4.93 -1.47 19.36
N ASP A 246 -6.19 -1.07 19.23
CA ASP A 246 -7.39 -1.90 19.12
C ASP A 246 -7.44 -2.72 17.83
N ILE A 247 -6.75 -2.29 16.77
CA ILE A 247 -6.74 -2.99 15.49
C ILE A 247 -5.60 -4.03 15.49
N PRO A 248 -5.89 -5.33 15.27
CA PRO A 248 -4.87 -6.36 15.18
C PRO A 248 -4.05 -6.23 13.89
N LEU A 249 -2.77 -6.57 13.98
CA LEU A 249 -1.84 -6.53 12.85
C LEU A 249 -1.42 -7.95 12.45
N ILE A 250 -1.43 -8.23 11.15
CA ILE A 250 -0.95 -9.51 10.60
C ILE A 250 0.38 -9.30 9.86
N LEU A 251 1.41 -10.05 10.22
CA LEU A 251 2.67 -10.09 9.50
C LEU A 251 2.68 -11.29 8.56
N THR A 252 3.00 -11.08 7.29
CA THR A 252 3.05 -12.12 6.26
C THR A 252 4.40 -12.20 5.58
N GLU A 253 4.69 -13.33 4.93
CA GLU A 253 5.76 -13.43 3.95
C GLU A 253 5.20 -13.17 2.54
N GLY A 254 5.64 -12.05 1.93
CA GLY A 254 5.33 -11.69 0.54
C GLY A 254 4.15 -10.71 0.36
N GLY A 255 4.35 -9.74 -0.54
CA GLY A 255 3.44 -8.62 -0.74
C GLY A 255 2.01 -9.01 -1.15
N LYS A 256 1.85 -10.02 -2.03
CA LYS A 256 0.51 -10.45 -2.49
C LYS A 256 -0.40 -10.93 -1.35
N LYS A 257 0.14 -11.60 -0.33
CA LYS A 257 -0.64 -12.06 0.82
C LYS A 257 -1.10 -10.89 1.66
N SER A 258 -0.22 -9.92 1.89
CA SER A 258 -0.56 -8.67 2.56
C SER A 258 -1.67 -7.91 1.84
N LEU A 259 -1.59 -7.79 0.51
CA LEU A 259 -2.63 -7.13 -0.30
C LEU A 259 -3.95 -7.92 -0.29
N CYS A 260 -3.90 -9.24 -0.33
CA CYS A 260 -5.09 -10.10 -0.20
C CYS A 260 -5.79 -9.89 1.15
N LEU A 261 -5.04 -9.92 2.26
CA LEU A 261 -5.59 -9.67 3.59
C LEU A 261 -6.22 -8.27 3.72
N LEU A 262 -5.54 -7.24 3.22
CA LEU A 262 -6.09 -5.87 3.15
C LEU A 262 -7.39 -5.83 2.33
N SER A 263 -7.44 -6.56 1.21
CA SER A 263 -8.64 -6.67 0.37
C SER A 263 -9.85 -7.25 1.10
N GLN A 264 -9.61 -8.01 2.17
CA GLN A 264 -10.61 -8.61 3.07
C GLN A 264 -10.82 -7.81 4.37
N GLY A 265 -10.21 -6.62 4.49
CA GLY A 265 -10.35 -5.74 5.65
C GLY A 265 -9.46 -6.09 6.85
N TYR A 266 -8.49 -7.00 6.68
CA TYR A 266 -7.46 -7.24 7.70
C TYR A 266 -6.26 -6.33 7.48
N VAL A 267 -5.71 -5.77 8.55
CA VAL A 267 -4.49 -4.98 8.45
C VAL A 267 -3.28 -5.91 8.41
N ALA A 268 -2.58 -5.90 7.28
CA ALA A 268 -1.44 -6.78 7.06
C ALA A 268 -0.22 -6.02 6.52
N ILE A 269 0.96 -6.44 6.97
CA ILE A 269 2.28 -6.01 6.51
C ILE A 269 3.02 -7.23 5.94
N ALA A 270 3.76 -7.06 4.85
CA ALA A 270 4.65 -8.12 4.35
C ALA A 270 6.11 -7.90 4.73
N LEU A 271 6.82 -9.00 4.90
CA LEU A 271 8.26 -9.08 5.07
C LEU A 271 8.88 -9.82 3.89
N TYR A 272 10.16 -9.56 3.61
CA TYR A 272 10.90 -10.22 2.52
C TYR A 272 11.05 -11.74 2.71
N GLY A 273 10.86 -12.21 3.93
CA GLY A 273 10.94 -13.61 4.36
C GLY A 273 10.64 -13.71 5.85
N ALA A 274 10.52 -14.93 6.38
CA ALA A 274 10.19 -15.19 7.79
C ALA A 274 11.04 -14.41 8.83
N ARG A 275 12.32 -14.14 8.53
CA ARG A 275 13.23 -13.36 9.40
C ARG A 275 13.39 -11.90 8.98
N GLY A 276 12.65 -11.43 7.98
CA GLY A 276 12.78 -10.09 7.40
C GLY A 276 12.39 -8.95 8.33
N GLY A 277 11.77 -9.25 9.47
CA GLY A 277 11.39 -8.27 10.48
C GLY A 277 12.47 -7.95 11.51
N VAL A 278 13.65 -8.58 11.44
CA VAL A 278 14.70 -8.46 12.46
C VAL A 278 16.01 -7.95 11.86
N VAL A 279 16.62 -6.99 12.53
CA VAL A 279 17.99 -6.52 12.27
C VAL A 279 18.97 -7.40 13.04
N GLU A 280 19.51 -8.41 12.35
CA GLU A 280 20.43 -9.39 12.94
C GLU A 280 21.89 -9.00 12.83
N ASN A 281 22.21 -8.08 11.92
CA ASN A 281 23.58 -7.68 11.66
C ASN A 281 23.67 -6.16 11.58
N GLU A 282 24.81 -5.64 12.00
CA GLU A 282 25.21 -4.24 11.86
C GLU A 282 26.52 -4.14 11.08
N VAL A 283 26.83 -2.95 10.58
CA VAL A 283 28.07 -2.70 9.86
C VAL A 283 28.99 -1.87 10.74
N ILE A 284 30.11 -2.47 11.16
CA ILE A 284 31.14 -1.81 11.99
C ILE A 284 32.43 -1.80 11.16
N GLY A 285 32.97 -0.62 10.88
CA GLY A 285 34.19 -0.49 10.08
C GLY A 285 34.10 -1.06 8.65
N GLY A 286 32.89 -1.20 8.10
CA GLY A 286 32.65 -1.81 6.79
C GLY A 286 32.42 -3.33 6.82
N GLU A 287 32.57 -3.97 7.98
CA GLU A 287 32.31 -5.39 8.16
C GLU A 287 30.92 -5.66 8.72
N LYS A 288 30.28 -6.73 8.24
CA LYS A 288 28.96 -7.15 8.71
C LYS A 288 29.11 -8.04 9.93
N VAL A 289 28.72 -7.53 11.10
CA VAL A 289 28.85 -8.21 12.40
C VAL A 289 27.46 -8.56 12.93
N ARG A 290 27.30 -9.74 13.52
CA ARG A 290 26.03 -10.17 14.12
C ARG A 290 25.76 -9.41 15.43
N LYS A 291 24.56 -8.84 15.58
CA LYS A 291 24.15 -8.17 16.81
C LYS A 291 23.98 -9.19 17.94
N LEU A 292 24.47 -8.85 19.13
CA LEU A 292 24.25 -9.65 20.36
C LEU A 292 22.77 -9.65 20.77
N LYS A 293 22.08 -8.55 20.53
CA LYS A 293 20.63 -8.40 20.73
C LYS A 293 20.00 -7.98 19.40
N PRO A 294 19.40 -8.92 18.65
CA PRO A 294 18.64 -8.58 17.46
C PRO A 294 17.45 -7.69 17.84
N GLU A 295 17.16 -6.73 16.98
CA GLU A 295 16.08 -5.75 17.17
C GLU A 295 15.10 -5.84 16.01
N LEU A 296 13.84 -5.45 16.21
CA LEU A 296 12.90 -5.31 15.10
C LEU A 296 13.38 -4.21 14.14
N ILE A 297 13.07 -4.35 12.85
CA ILE A 297 13.24 -3.26 11.89
C ILE A 297 12.37 -2.06 12.30
N HIS A 298 12.84 -0.85 12.01
CA HIS A 298 12.16 0.38 12.40
C HIS A 298 10.68 0.41 11.99
N ASP A 299 10.37 -0.06 10.78
CA ASP A 299 9.00 -0.13 10.24
C ASP A 299 8.03 -0.97 11.10
N LEU A 300 8.55 -1.98 11.82
CA LEU A 300 7.76 -2.82 12.74
C LEU A 300 7.76 -2.31 14.18
N GLN A 301 8.84 -1.66 14.63
CA GLN A 301 8.97 -1.17 16.00
C GLN A 301 7.79 -0.26 16.40
N ARG A 302 7.34 0.62 15.48
CA ARG A 302 6.20 1.52 15.71
C ARG A 302 4.86 0.81 15.95
N PHE A 303 4.75 -0.46 15.55
CA PHE A 303 3.55 -1.26 15.77
C PHE A 303 3.65 -2.24 16.94
N ALA A 304 4.86 -2.62 17.33
CA ALA A 304 5.16 -3.53 18.43
C ALA A 304 5.02 -2.85 19.81
N VAL A 305 3.84 -2.29 20.06
CA VAL A 305 3.48 -1.62 21.31
C VAL A 305 2.69 -2.55 22.23
N PRO A 306 2.75 -2.35 23.56
CA PRO A 306 1.95 -3.15 24.49
C PRO A 306 0.46 -3.15 24.11
N LYS A 307 -0.19 -4.29 24.30
CA LYS A 307 -1.63 -4.53 24.08
C LYS A 307 -2.10 -4.64 22.61
N ARG A 308 -1.27 -4.34 21.61
CA ARG A 308 -1.64 -4.66 20.22
C ARG A 308 -1.45 -6.16 19.96
N SER A 309 -2.48 -6.81 19.40
CA SER A 309 -2.36 -8.19 18.92
C SER A 309 -1.61 -8.21 17.59
N ILE A 310 -0.51 -8.98 17.53
CA ILE A 310 0.26 -9.20 16.30
C ILE A 310 0.27 -10.69 15.99
N THR A 311 -0.27 -11.05 14.82
CA THR A 311 -0.30 -12.43 14.33
C THR A 311 0.73 -12.60 13.22
N ILE A 312 1.57 -13.63 13.30
CA ILE A 312 2.51 -13.98 12.22
C ILE A 312 1.87 -15.10 11.38
N ALA A 313 1.58 -14.81 10.13
CA ALA A 313 0.95 -15.72 9.17
C ALA A 313 1.95 -16.10 8.07
N LEU A 314 2.61 -17.23 8.25
CA LEU A 314 3.62 -17.79 7.34
C LEU A 314 3.06 -19.02 6.62
N ASP A 315 3.64 -19.32 5.45
CA ASP A 315 3.23 -20.52 4.71
C ASP A 315 3.57 -21.78 5.51
N GLN A 316 2.68 -22.76 5.43
CA GLN A 316 2.96 -24.10 5.93
C GLN A 316 4.07 -24.72 5.06
N ASP A 317 5.21 -25.03 5.68
CA ASP A 317 6.38 -25.61 5.00
C ASP A 317 6.74 -26.95 5.65
N ASP A 318 6.84 -27.98 4.82
CA ASP A 318 7.18 -29.35 5.27
C ASP A 318 8.68 -29.53 5.54
N ARG A 319 9.51 -28.52 5.21
CA ARG A 319 10.96 -28.60 5.40
C ARG A 319 11.33 -28.34 6.86
N ILE A 320 12.00 -29.33 7.46
CA ILE A 320 12.50 -29.30 8.86
C ILE A 320 13.26 -28.00 9.19
N LYS A 321 14.06 -27.47 8.27
CA LYS A 321 14.81 -26.22 8.48
C LYS A 321 13.90 -24.99 8.62
N THR A 322 12.81 -24.92 7.87
CA THR A 322 11.84 -23.83 7.96
C THR A 322 11.05 -23.95 9.26
N ILE A 323 10.60 -25.16 9.62
CA ILE A 323 9.92 -25.44 10.90
C ILE A 323 10.80 -25.01 12.09
N ALA A 324 12.11 -25.31 12.05
CA ALA A 324 13.03 -24.90 13.10
C ALA A 324 13.17 -23.37 13.24
N ILE A 325 13.03 -22.61 12.14
CA ILE A 325 13.01 -21.14 12.18
C ILE A 325 11.69 -20.66 12.79
N LEU A 326 10.56 -21.24 12.39
CA LEU A 326 9.22 -20.89 12.90
C LEU A 326 9.11 -21.09 14.41
N ASN A 327 9.70 -22.17 14.94
CA ASN A 327 9.71 -22.47 16.38
C ASN A 327 10.63 -21.54 17.20
N GLN A 328 11.38 -20.65 16.55
CA GLN A 328 12.27 -19.67 17.19
C GLN A 328 11.74 -18.23 17.09
N LEU A 329 10.61 -18.02 16.42
CA LEU A 329 9.90 -16.72 16.35
C LEU A 329 9.03 -16.53 17.58
#